data_AF-A0A8D8L1J4-F1
#
_entry.id   AF-A0A8D8L1J4-F1
#
_cell.length_a   1.000
_cell.length_b   1.000
_cell.length_c   1.000
_cell.angle_alpha   90.00
_cell.angle_beta   90.00
_cell.angle_gamma   90.00
#
_symmetry.space_group_name_H-M   'P 1'
#
loop_
_entity.id
_entity.type
_entity.pdbx_description
1 polymer ?
#
loop_
_entity_poly.entity_id
_entity_poly.type
_entity_poly.pdbx_seq_one_letter_code
_entity_poly.pdbx_strand_id
1 'polypeptide(L)'
;WKSRSSTSSVIVRRFVANRCVAKQQSALRNLPQPTTWFIFFPRFPCPCITMETLSGLVKTTLPNYLSGLPIPNTFGGWFRLGFKDWLSLVPPTAALGGLVYMSYLAFCPEARPKPSTKVNRTIRPAEAKVVDMIDIEDIGEKAAFCRCWKSKNWPYCDGSHGAHNKECQDNLGPVVVQRKKN
;
A
#
# COMPACT_ATOMS: atom_id res chain seq x y z
N TRP A 1 10.40 39.91 -11.31
CA TRP A 1 10.66 40.34 -9.93
C TRP A 1 11.21 39.18 -9.14
N LYS A 2 12.48 39.27 -8.75
CA LYS A 2 13.20 38.29 -7.93
C LYS A 2 13.15 38.80 -6.49
N SER A 3 12.65 38.01 -5.54
CA SER A 3 12.79 38.29 -4.11
C SER A 3 12.69 37.00 -3.30
N ARG A 4 13.59 36.88 -2.33
CA ARG A 4 13.89 35.75 -1.44
C ARG A 4 13.27 36.02 -0.07
N SER A 5 12.75 34.98 0.60
CA SER A 5 12.90 34.70 2.04
C SER A 5 11.92 33.57 2.41
N SER A 6 12.37 32.32 2.49
CA SER A 6 12.87 31.68 3.73
C SER A 6 11.80 31.56 4.83
N THR A 7 11.51 30.30 5.16
CA THR A 7 11.22 29.81 6.52
C THR A 7 10.03 30.42 7.24
N SER A 8 8.82 29.94 6.93
CA SER A 8 7.66 29.85 7.86
C SER A 8 6.50 29.14 7.18
N SER A 9 6.61 27.84 6.92
CA SER A 9 5.47 26.98 6.54
C SER A 9 5.79 25.50 6.75
N VAL A 10 6.47 25.19 7.85
CA VAL A 10 6.55 23.84 8.39
C VAL A 10 5.76 23.90 9.68
N ILE A 11 4.45 23.62 9.61
CA ILE A 11 3.55 23.21 10.73
C ILE A 11 2.06 23.15 10.31
N VAL A 12 1.65 23.71 9.17
CA VAL A 12 0.24 23.61 8.72
C VAL A 12 0.12 23.06 7.29
N ARG A 13 0.46 21.78 7.10
CA ARG A 13 -0.07 20.94 6.01
C ARG A 13 -0.41 19.55 6.54
N ARG A 14 -1.05 19.52 7.72
CA ARG A 14 -1.65 18.34 8.31
C ARG A 14 -3.14 18.45 8.03
N PHE A 15 -3.70 17.39 7.44
CA PHE A 15 -5.02 17.24 6.83
C PHE A 15 -5.11 17.51 5.33
N VAL A 16 -5.77 16.55 4.68
CA VAL A 16 -6.09 16.39 3.27
C VAL A 16 -5.05 15.61 2.44
N ALA A 17 -5.57 14.55 1.79
CA ALA A 17 -4.97 13.59 0.85
C ALA A 17 -4.32 12.32 1.47
N ASN A 18 -4.73 11.07 1.19
CA ASN A 18 -5.77 10.49 0.32
C ASN A 18 -6.05 9.05 0.81
N ARG A 19 -7.33 8.67 0.98
CA ARG A 19 -7.77 7.30 1.39
C ARG A 19 -7.71 6.26 0.26
N CYS A 20 -7.48 6.71 -0.97
CA CYS A 20 -7.54 5.86 -2.16
C CYS A 20 -6.44 4.78 -2.24
N VAL A 21 -5.19 5.10 -1.86
CA VAL A 21 -4.10 4.09 -1.80
C VAL A 21 -4.24 3.17 -0.57
N ALA A 22 -4.92 3.65 0.47
CA ALA A 22 -5.11 2.89 1.68
C ALA A 22 -6.13 1.76 1.52
N LYS A 23 -6.96 1.74 0.46
CA LYS A 23 -8.05 0.75 0.32
C LYS A 23 -7.64 -0.58 -0.30
N GLN A 24 -6.59 -0.60 -1.13
CA GLN A 24 -5.94 -1.87 -1.50
C GLN A 24 -5.28 -2.53 -0.27
N GLN A 25 -5.00 -1.74 0.77
CA GLN A 25 -4.51 -2.19 2.08
C GLN A 25 -5.60 -2.20 3.17
N SER A 26 -6.82 -1.71 2.90
CA SER A 26 -7.92 -1.71 3.87
C SER A 26 -8.81 -2.94 3.75
N ALA A 27 -8.59 -3.79 2.73
CA ALA A 27 -9.00 -5.18 2.79
C ALA A 27 -8.39 -5.90 4.02
N LEU A 28 -7.29 -5.37 4.59
CA LEU A 28 -6.70 -5.83 5.86
C LEU A 28 -7.13 -5.02 7.11
N ARG A 29 -7.83 -3.88 6.94
CA ARG A 29 -8.38 -3.06 8.05
C ARG A 29 -9.86 -3.32 8.35
N ASN A 30 -10.56 -3.98 7.43
CA ASN A 30 -11.88 -4.58 7.67
C ASN A 30 -11.74 -6.06 8.04
N LEU A 31 -10.67 -6.44 8.72
CA LEU A 31 -10.72 -7.62 9.58
C LEU A 31 -11.58 -7.19 10.78
N PRO A 32 -12.82 -7.71 10.92
CA PRO A 32 -13.65 -7.46 12.09
C PRO A 32 -12.87 -7.65 13.39
N GLN A 33 -13.10 -6.72 14.32
CA GLN A 33 -12.66 -6.78 15.70
C GLN A 33 -13.00 -8.16 16.29
N PRO A 34 -12.13 -8.76 17.11
CA PRO A 34 -12.26 -10.14 17.56
C PRO A 34 -13.29 -10.24 18.70
N THR A 35 -14.58 -10.01 18.42
CA THR A 35 -15.63 -10.25 19.42
C THR A 35 -16.89 -10.93 18.87
N THR A 36 -17.04 -11.14 17.55
CA THR A 36 -18.28 -11.74 17.00
C THR A 36 -18.06 -12.69 15.81
N TRP A 37 -17.10 -13.63 15.90
CA TRP A 37 -16.89 -14.69 14.88
C TRP A 37 -17.39 -16.08 15.29
N PHE A 38 -18.22 -16.19 16.32
CA PHE A 38 -18.98 -17.41 16.50
C PHE A 38 -20.26 -17.31 15.67
N ILE A 39 -20.55 -18.37 14.91
CA ILE A 39 -21.82 -18.65 14.24
C ILE A 39 -22.01 -18.04 12.83
N PHE A 40 -21.24 -18.51 11.84
CA PHE A 40 -21.74 -19.06 10.55
C PHE A 40 -20.56 -19.21 9.57
N PHE A 41 -20.00 -20.42 9.46
CA PHE A 41 -19.15 -20.83 8.34
C PHE A 41 -19.77 -22.06 7.68
N PRO A 42 -19.90 -22.09 6.34
CA PRO A 42 -20.22 -23.31 5.62
C PRO A 42 -19.09 -24.33 5.87
N ARG A 43 -19.47 -25.58 6.14
CA ARG A 43 -18.58 -26.67 6.52
C ARG A 43 -17.74 -27.13 5.33
N PHE A 44 -16.64 -26.42 5.08
CA PHE A 44 -15.54 -26.95 4.29
C PHE A 44 -14.70 -27.89 5.17
N PRO A 45 -14.24 -29.06 4.66
CA PRO A 45 -13.41 -29.96 5.43
C PRO A 45 -12.06 -29.29 5.72
N CYS A 46 -11.84 -28.90 6.97
CA CYS A 46 -10.53 -28.49 7.44
C CYS A 46 -9.54 -29.65 7.24
N PRO A 47 -8.35 -29.46 6.65
CA PRO A 47 -7.28 -30.42 6.87
C PRO A 47 -6.98 -30.37 8.37
N CYS A 48 -7.31 -31.45 9.07
CA CYS A 48 -7.09 -31.62 10.49
C CYS A 48 -5.57 -31.72 10.73
N ILE A 49 -4.89 -30.58 10.79
CA ILE A 49 -3.55 -30.52 11.39
C ILE A 49 -3.79 -30.61 12.90
N THR A 50 -3.69 -31.82 13.46
CA THR A 50 -3.88 -32.04 14.89
C THR A 50 -2.74 -31.35 15.66
N MET A 51 -3.03 -30.81 16.86
CA MET A 51 -2.01 -30.19 17.72
C MET A 51 -0.83 -31.13 18.03
N GLU A 52 -1.06 -32.45 17.95
CA GLU A 52 -0.06 -33.50 18.08
C GLU A 52 0.99 -33.46 16.95
N THR A 53 0.57 -33.23 15.69
CA THR A 53 1.49 -33.10 14.56
C THR A 53 2.36 -31.85 14.65
N LEU A 54 1.78 -30.74 15.12
CA LEU A 54 2.51 -29.50 15.40
C LEU A 54 3.50 -29.67 16.56
N SER A 55 3.10 -30.35 17.63
CA SER A 55 3.97 -30.65 18.77
C SER A 55 5.14 -31.53 18.34
N GLY A 56 4.90 -32.55 17.51
CA GLY A 56 5.97 -33.36 16.91
C GLY A 56 6.92 -32.51 16.06
N LEU A 57 6.39 -31.70 15.13
CA LEU A 57 7.20 -30.86 14.26
C LEU A 57 8.11 -29.89 15.04
N VAL A 58 7.55 -29.21 16.05
CA VAL A 58 8.29 -28.22 16.85
C VAL A 58 9.30 -28.89 17.78
N LYS A 59 8.94 -30.01 18.43
CA LYS A 59 9.78 -30.64 19.45
C LYS A 59 10.80 -31.64 18.90
N THR A 60 10.58 -32.21 17.72
CA THR A 60 11.46 -33.25 17.18
C THR A 60 12.09 -32.84 15.86
N THR A 61 11.30 -32.35 14.90
CA THR A 61 11.82 -32.06 13.55
C THR A 61 12.69 -30.81 13.54
N LEU A 62 12.24 -29.75 14.22
CA LEU A 62 12.96 -28.49 14.28
C LEU A 62 14.32 -28.59 15.00
N PRO A 63 14.45 -29.15 16.22
CA PRO A 63 15.75 -29.26 16.88
C PRO A 63 16.72 -30.19 16.14
N ASN A 64 16.24 -31.26 15.49
CA ASN A 64 17.07 -32.13 14.65
C ASN A 64 17.58 -31.41 13.39
N TYR A 65 16.80 -30.50 12.82
CA TYR A 65 17.22 -29.68 11.70
C TYR A 65 18.21 -28.58 12.12
N LEU A 66 17.94 -27.90 13.24
CA LEU A 66 18.81 -26.83 13.76
C LEU A 66 20.15 -27.35 14.28
N SER A 67 20.20 -28.57 14.84
CA SER A 67 21.45 -29.19 15.32
C SER A 67 22.36 -29.65 14.19
N GLY A 68 21.81 -29.90 12.99
CA GLY A 68 22.58 -30.25 11.79
C GLY A 68 23.16 -29.06 11.03
N LEU A 69 22.98 -27.82 11.52
CA LEU A 69 23.50 -26.62 10.86
C LEU A 69 25.00 -26.44 11.12
N PRO A 70 25.83 -26.24 10.09
CA PRO A 70 27.26 -25.96 10.24
C PRO A 70 27.47 -24.50 10.67
N ILE A 71 27.23 -24.19 11.95
CA ILE A 71 27.42 -22.85 12.51
C ILE A 71 28.90 -22.67 12.90
N PRO A 72 29.66 -21.79 12.22
CA PRO A 72 31.06 -21.58 12.55
C PRO A 72 31.20 -20.79 13.86
N ASN A 73 32.04 -21.28 14.77
CA ASN A 73 32.32 -20.63 16.06
C ASN A 73 33.35 -19.49 15.96
N THR A 74 33.88 -19.20 14.76
CA THR A 74 34.87 -18.15 14.51
C THR A 74 34.44 -17.25 13.36
N PHE A 75 34.76 -15.95 13.47
CA PHE A 75 34.44 -14.96 12.44
C PHE A 75 35.02 -15.31 11.05
N GLY A 76 36.16 -16.02 10.98
CA GLY A 76 36.77 -16.47 9.73
C GLY A 76 36.19 -17.77 9.15
N GLY A 77 35.37 -18.51 9.91
CA GLY A 77 34.75 -19.75 9.45
C GLY A 77 33.65 -19.52 8.41
N TRP A 78 32.99 -18.36 8.46
CA TRP A 78 31.91 -18.00 7.53
C TRP A 78 32.34 -17.96 6.06
N PHE A 79 33.62 -17.64 5.80
CA PHE A 79 34.21 -17.59 4.46
C PHE A 79 34.79 -18.94 3.99
N ARG A 80 34.75 -19.97 4.85
CA ARG A 80 35.21 -21.34 4.55
C ARG A 80 34.06 -22.33 4.35
N LEU A 81 32.80 -21.90 4.50
CA LEU A 81 31.63 -22.74 4.26
C LEU A 81 31.44 -23.04 2.77
N GLY A 82 31.12 -24.29 2.44
CA GLY A 82 30.72 -24.68 1.10
C GLY A 82 29.34 -24.12 0.73
N PHE A 83 29.04 -24.02 -0.57
CA PHE A 83 27.78 -23.46 -1.06
C PHE A 83 26.53 -24.13 -0.46
N LYS A 84 26.56 -25.46 -0.24
CA LYS A 84 25.43 -26.21 0.32
C LYS A 84 25.14 -25.86 1.79
N ASP A 85 26.20 -25.69 2.57
CA ASP A 85 26.13 -25.34 4.00
C ASP A 85 25.59 -23.93 4.19
N TRP A 86 26.02 -23.02 3.31
CA TRP A 86 25.52 -21.66 3.26
C TRP A 86 24.02 -21.62 2.92
N LEU A 87 23.56 -22.41 1.94
CA LEU A 87 22.13 -22.51 1.59
C LEU A 87 21.28 -23.06 2.73
N SER A 88 21.75 -24.06 3.48
CA SER A 88 21.02 -24.63 4.61
C SER A 88 20.77 -23.61 5.73
N LEU A 89 21.61 -22.57 5.82
CA LEU A 89 21.49 -21.49 6.80
C LEU A 89 20.47 -20.41 6.38
N VAL A 90 20.06 -20.37 5.11
CA VAL A 90 19.14 -19.35 4.59
C VAL A 90 17.74 -19.43 5.23
N PRO A 91 17.08 -20.59 5.35
CA PRO A 91 15.76 -20.66 5.97
C PRO A 91 15.69 -20.15 7.42
N PRO A 92 16.57 -20.56 8.36
CA PRO A 92 16.51 -20.07 9.73
C PRO A 92 16.90 -18.58 9.84
N THR A 93 17.87 -18.11 9.06
CA THR A 93 18.24 -16.69 9.05
C THR A 93 17.16 -15.80 8.45
N ALA A 94 16.52 -16.23 7.37
CA ALA A 94 15.38 -15.54 6.77
C ALA A 94 14.17 -15.51 7.71
N ALA A 95 13.90 -16.59 8.44
CA ALA A 95 12.84 -16.64 9.43
C ALA A 95 13.08 -15.65 10.59
N LEU A 96 14.28 -15.64 11.17
CA LEU A 96 14.65 -14.71 12.23
C LEU A 96 14.66 -13.26 11.73
N GLY A 97 15.26 -13.00 10.57
CA GLY A 97 15.25 -11.68 9.93
C GLY A 97 13.83 -11.20 9.62
N GLY A 98 12.95 -12.10 9.17
CA GLY A 98 11.54 -11.82 8.93
C GLY A 98 10.79 -11.45 10.22
N LEU A 99 10.99 -12.21 11.31
CA LEU A 99 10.36 -11.90 12.60
C LEU A 99 10.83 -10.56 13.18
N VAL A 100 12.13 -10.27 13.09
CA VAL A 100 12.69 -8.98 13.53
C VAL A 100 12.19 -7.83 12.65
N TYR A 101 12.12 -8.02 11.33
CA TYR A 101 11.61 -7.00 10.42
C TYR A 101 10.12 -6.71 10.65
N MET A 102 9.31 -7.76 10.85
CA MET A 102 7.88 -7.61 11.14
C MET A 102 7.64 -6.96 12.50
N SER A 103 8.40 -7.30 13.53
CA SER A 103 8.31 -6.62 14.84
C SER A 103 8.75 -5.16 14.74
N TYR A 104 9.84 -4.87 14.02
CA TYR A 104 10.28 -3.50 13.75
C TYR A 104 9.20 -2.67 13.04
N LEU A 105 8.54 -3.20 12.01
CA LEU A 105 7.44 -2.51 11.33
C LEU A 105 6.20 -2.35 12.24
N ALA A 106 5.96 -3.28 13.16
CA ALA A 106 4.88 -3.19 14.14
C ALA A 106 5.14 -2.04 15.13
N PHE A 107 6.35 -1.94 15.68
CA PHE A 107 6.72 -0.99 16.73
C PHE A 107 7.20 0.38 16.20
N CYS A 108 7.65 0.48 14.95
CA CYS A 108 8.11 1.73 14.32
C CYS A 108 7.18 2.13 13.15
N PRO A 109 6.12 2.94 13.38
CA PRO A 109 5.17 3.31 12.33
C PRO A 109 5.79 4.17 11.21
N GLU A 110 6.78 5.00 11.51
CA GLU A 110 7.54 5.80 10.53
C GLU A 110 8.32 4.96 9.52
N ALA A 111 8.71 3.73 9.88
CA ALA A 111 9.43 2.82 9.00
C ALA A 111 8.54 2.14 7.96
N ARG A 112 7.21 2.27 8.09
CA ARG A 112 6.27 1.67 7.15
C ARG A 112 6.34 2.39 5.79
N PRO A 113 6.25 1.66 4.66
CA PRO A 113 6.24 2.28 3.34
C PRO A 113 5.05 3.24 3.24
N LYS A 114 5.34 4.51 2.93
CA LYS A 114 4.30 5.53 2.80
C LYS A 114 3.55 5.33 1.48
N PRO A 115 2.21 5.40 1.49
CA PRO A 115 1.45 5.32 0.25
C PRO A 115 1.86 6.48 -0.67
N SER A 116 1.97 6.18 -1.98
CA SER A 116 2.26 7.21 -2.97
C SER A 116 1.18 8.28 -2.94
N THR A 117 1.57 9.52 -2.68
CA THR A 117 0.68 10.69 -2.62
C THR A 117 0.34 11.25 -4.01
N LYS A 118 0.90 10.66 -5.08
CA LYS A 118 0.71 11.15 -6.45
C LYS A 118 -0.73 10.89 -6.91
N VAL A 119 -1.49 11.97 -7.10
CA VAL A 119 -2.88 11.96 -7.59
C VAL A 119 -2.91 11.58 -9.07
N ASN A 120 -2.19 12.35 -9.89
CA ASN A 120 -2.10 12.14 -11.32
C ASN A 120 -0.99 11.13 -11.67
N ARG A 121 -1.35 10.04 -12.35
CA ARG A 121 -0.41 8.98 -12.76
C ARG A 121 -0.22 8.89 -14.27
N THR A 122 -1.23 9.28 -15.04
CA THR A 122 -1.34 8.96 -16.47
C THR A 122 -1.36 10.20 -17.37
N ILE A 123 -1.88 11.33 -16.88
CA ILE A 123 -2.15 12.51 -17.71
C ILE A 123 -0.89 13.38 -17.75
N ARG A 124 -0.28 13.55 -18.92
CA ARG A 124 0.90 14.41 -19.16
C ARG A 124 1.93 14.38 -18.02
N PRO A 125 2.44 13.19 -17.62
CA PRO A 125 3.28 13.04 -16.42
C PRO A 125 4.68 13.67 -16.56
N ALA A 126 5.10 14.01 -17.78
CA ALA A 126 6.36 14.68 -18.06
C ALA A 126 6.32 16.18 -17.73
N GLU A 127 5.14 16.79 -17.73
CA GLU A 127 4.97 18.20 -17.44
C GLU A 127 5.00 18.44 -15.92
N ALA A 128 5.78 19.44 -15.49
CA ALA A 128 5.88 19.78 -14.06
C ALA A 128 4.55 20.29 -13.49
N LYS A 129 3.72 20.93 -14.32
CA LYS A 129 2.41 21.45 -13.94
C LYS A 129 1.49 21.43 -15.17
N VAL A 130 0.43 20.63 -15.08
CA VAL A 130 -0.61 20.55 -16.12
C VAL A 130 -1.66 21.63 -15.83
N VAL A 131 -1.88 22.53 -16.79
CA VAL A 131 -2.91 23.57 -16.77
C VAL A 131 -3.57 23.62 -18.14
N ASP A 132 -4.90 23.52 -18.19
CA ASP A 132 -5.67 23.64 -19.42
C ASP A 132 -6.48 24.95 -19.37
N MET A 133 -6.37 25.75 -20.43
CA MET A 133 -7.12 26.99 -20.62
C MET A 133 -8.25 26.71 -21.59
N ILE A 134 -9.47 27.10 -21.22
CA ILE A 134 -10.67 26.87 -22.01
C ILE A 134 -11.49 28.13 -21.94
N ASP A 135 -11.80 28.70 -23.11
CA ASP A 135 -12.59 29.91 -23.21
C ASP A 135 -14.08 29.60 -23.02
N ILE A 136 -14.79 30.51 -22.34
CA ILE A 136 -16.23 30.38 -22.06
C ILE A 136 -17.07 30.43 -23.35
N GLU A 137 -16.49 30.90 -24.45
CA GLU A 137 -17.13 31.05 -25.76
C GLU A 137 -17.25 29.73 -26.51
N ASP A 138 -16.24 28.88 -26.38
CA ASP A 138 -16.15 27.59 -27.08
C ASP A 138 -16.93 26.47 -26.38
N ILE A 139 -17.28 26.67 -25.12
CA ILE A 139 -18.16 25.75 -24.40
C ILE A 139 -19.63 26.02 -24.77
N GLY A 140 -20.34 24.96 -25.16
CA GLY A 140 -21.78 25.01 -25.42
C GLY A 140 -22.61 25.35 -24.17
N GLU A 141 -23.90 24.96 -24.14
CA GLU A 141 -24.77 25.32 -23.01
C GLU A 141 -24.27 24.80 -21.65
N LYS A 142 -23.61 23.64 -21.64
CA LYS A 142 -23.13 22.95 -20.43
C LYS A 142 -21.87 22.13 -20.72
N ALA A 143 -20.83 22.33 -19.92
CA ALA A 143 -19.60 21.55 -19.97
C ALA A 143 -19.26 21.00 -18.58
N ALA A 144 -18.65 19.80 -18.53
CA ALA A 144 -18.19 19.18 -17.30
C ALA A 144 -16.69 18.90 -17.39
N PHE A 145 -15.93 19.38 -16.41
CA PHE A 145 -14.48 19.26 -16.33
C PHE A 145 -14.04 18.27 -15.25
N CYS A 146 -13.01 17.50 -15.56
CA CYS A 146 -12.49 16.46 -14.68
C CYS A 146 -11.71 17.05 -13.50
N ARG A 147 -11.91 16.48 -12.31
CA ARG A 147 -11.05 16.75 -11.13
C ARG A 147 -10.39 15.51 -10.54
N CYS A 148 -10.76 14.32 -11.01
CA CYS A 148 -10.25 13.06 -10.46
C CYS A 148 -8.94 12.58 -11.10
N TRP A 149 -8.48 13.22 -12.19
CA TRP A 149 -7.31 12.80 -12.95
C TRP A 149 -7.38 11.36 -13.50
N LYS A 150 -8.61 10.81 -13.68
CA LYS A 150 -8.86 9.48 -14.25
C LYS A 150 -9.56 9.51 -15.59
N SER A 151 -9.92 10.70 -16.10
CA SER A 151 -10.63 10.80 -17.36
C SER A 151 -9.75 10.40 -18.54
N LYS A 152 -10.33 9.65 -19.48
CA LYS A 152 -9.68 9.35 -20.77
C LYS A 152 -9.73 10.54 -21.72
N ASN A 153 -10.72 11.42 -21.59
CA ASN A 153 -10.92 12.59 -22.43
C ASN A 153 -10.58 13.89 -21.67
N TRP A 154 -9.41 13.91 -21.02
CA TRP A 154 -8.93 15.10 -20.29
C TRP A 154 -8.84 16.31 -21.23
N PRO A 155 -9.36 17.50 -20.87
CA PRO A 155 -9.78 17.97 -19.52
C PRO A 155 -11.27 17.75 -19.17
N TYR A 156 -12.05 17.17 -20.07
CA TYR A 156 -13.48 16.93 -19.87
C TYR A 156 -13.74 15.74 -18.95
N CYS A 157 -14.93 15.71 -18.33
CA CYS A 157 -15.36 14.59 -17.50
C CYS A 157 -16.11 13.55 -18.33
N ASP A 158 -15.61 12.32 -18.31
CA ASP A 158 -16.17 11.12 -18.96
C ASP A 158 -16.94 10.20 -17.98
N GLY A 159 -17.07 10.60 -16.71
CA GLY A 159 -17.71 9.77 -15.68
C GLY A 159 -16.77 8.78 -14.97
N SER A 160 -15.49 8.69 -15.35
CA SER A 160 -14.50 7.78 -14.74
C SER A 160 -14.30 7.99 -13.23
N HIS A 161 -14.72 9.15 -12.68
CA HIS A 161 -14.71 9.40 -11.24
C HIS A 161 -15.63 8.44 -10.45
N GLY A 162 -16.70 7.91 -11.06
CA GLY A 162 -17.62 6.99 -10.38
C GLY A 162 -16.95 5.67 -10.00
N ALA A 163 -16.22 5.05 -10.93
CA ALA A 163 -15.43 3.85 -10.66
C ALA A 163 -14.37 4.12 -9.59
N HIS A 164 -13.65 5.24 -9.73
CA HIS A 164 -12.64 5.67 -8.76
C HIS A 164 -13.23 5.86 -7.35
N ASN A 165 -14.37 6.54 -7.21
CA ASN A 165 -15.04 6.73 -5.93
C ASN A 165 -15.44 5.41 -5.29
N LYS A 166 -15.91 4.44 -6.08
CA LYS A 166 -16.28 3.11 -5.57
C LYS A 166 -15.05 2.35 -5.06
N GLU A 167 -14.00 2.31 -5.85
CA GLU A 167 -12.74 1.63 -5.50
C GLU A 167 -12.07 2.26 -4.29
N CYS A 168 -12.04 3.59 -4.23
CA CYS A 168 -11.29 4.32 -3.21
C CYS A 168 -12.12 4.81 -2.02
N GLN A 169 -13.44 4.64 -2.05
CA GLN A 169 -14.39 5.27 -1.12
C GLN A 169 -14.16 6.77 -1.03
N ASP A 170 -14.03 7.37 -2.21
CA ASP A 170 -13.87 8.80 -2.36
C ASP A 170 -15.19 9.44 -2.81
N ASN A 171 -15.27 10.76 -2.74
CA ASN A 171 -16.46 11.55 -3.08
C ASN A 171 -16.16 12.61 -4.13
N LEU A 172 -15.27 12.31 -5.08
CA LEU A 172 -14.89 13.24 -6.13
C LEU A 172 -16.02 13.45 -7.15
N GLY A 173 -16.09 14.64 -7.71
CA GLY A 173 -17.05 14.97 -8.77
C GLY A 173 -16.49 16.02 -9.73
N PRO A 174 -17.07 16.15 -10.93
CA PRO A 174 -16.65 17.12 -11.93
C PRO A 174 -17.00 18.55 -11.52
N VAL A 175 -16.39 19.52 -12.21
CA VAL A 175 -16.84 20.92 -12.20
C VAL A 175 -17.75 21.11 -13.40
N VAL A 176 -18.99 21.54 -13.17
CA VAL A 176 -19.95 21.77 -14.24
C VAL A 176 -20.08 23.27 -14.46
N VAL A 177 -19.75 23.73 -15.66
CA VAL A 177 -19.92 25.12 -16.10
C VAL A 177 -21.16 25.17 -16.99
N GLN A 178 -22.08 26.08 -16.69
CA GLN A 178 -23.31 26.28 -17.45
C GLN A 178 -23.38 27.75 -17.88
N ARG A 179 -23.78 27.99 -19.13
CA ARG A 179 -24.13 29.33 -19.58
C ARG A 179 -25.48 29.71 -18.98
N LYS A 180 -25.52 30.88 -18.32
CA LYS A 180 -26.79 31.43 -17.82
C LYS A 180 -27.66 31.76 -19.02
N LYS A 181 -28.84 31.11 -19.12
CA LYS A 181 -29.88 31.54 -20.05
C LYS A 181 -30.46 32.85 -19.49
N ASN A 182 -30.26 33.94 -20.22
CA ASN A 182 -30.85 35.24 -19.91
C ASN A 182 -32.30 35.27 -20.41
#